data_AF-A0A4V2MX39-F1
#
_entry.id   AF-A0A4V2MX39-F1
#
_cell.length_a   1.000
_cell.length_b   1.000
_cell.length_c   1.000
_cell.angle_alpha   90.00
_cell.angle_beta   90.00
_cell.angle_gamma   90.00
#
_symmetry.space_group_name_H-M   'P 1'
#
loop_
_entity.id
_entity.type
_entity.pdbx_description
1 polymer ?
#
loop_
_entity_poly.entity_id
_entity_poly.type
_entity_poly.pdbx_seq_one_letter_code
_entity_poly.pdbx_strand_id
1 'polypeptide(L)'
;MAHDEHPGRPPPLSRAPSYLQFAPRRAIASFENLVVLANYEERLRGARMIVWRDRGEKPVELDDLWECLEHASRGAARAGGVGFAIRAGVNLILLLTRIKRIPKSQRLAVIQHALFGEDCFRFAGMLGSFVGLYKLILNALPILLPKPLPYDADDTPNFRASLRASAPKNLSAPDDPFVEGSSTDDANMLTVPRASRQARLSTNAQAHQQWVRKKTRRWYSILAGAIAGAVAVGFEKEGRRTTIAQQLFVRGLQGSYNTFSARSGYSLPHGDVLLFSLCCGQILYSFLIRPDTLPPAYVNWMSHACKVHPSAVSVNRDLVTEGHFKIPDLDYIINRKDIAPGNLTELLERKRLAQLPTPDFGTLVGPCATIHPRIESCTYVQLERFFVVVRWMLPIYGALTVIPMLLFKRKAVMREPVRMLVKALAGTVRSSSFLGVFVVLFQSFNCGKYNLYNLLTSFRSSPTPSLLSTLARFIPQKLVDVLIQKPSFWLGGALSGLSLFVEEAHRREELAMYVLPRGLEGAWGVLRDRGLVRGMGSAGDVLLTSIGMGMVMSIYQNDPQHLSGLVRRILYQFVGPN
;
A
#
# COMPACT_ATOMS: atom_id res chain seq x y z
N MET A 1 -41.84 64.51 -63.92
CA MET A 1 -42.50 65.07 -62.72
C MET A 1 -42.01 64.27 -61.53
N ALA A 2 -41.17 64.74 -60.62
CA ALA A 2 -40.66 66.08 -60.33
C ALA A 2 -39.15 65.99 -60.00
N HIS A 3 -38.45 67.07 -60.30
CA HIS A 3 -37.05 67.35 -59.95
C HIS A 3 -36.92 67.81 -58.50
N ASP A 4 -35.70 67.70 -57.96
CA ASP A 4 -34.95 68.70 -57.15
C ASP A 4 -34.19 68.04 -56.00
N GLU A 5 -32.99 68.45 -55.60
CA GLU A 5 -31.88 69.22 -56.16
C GLU A 5 -30.75 68.98 -55.14
N HIS A 6 -29.51 68.75 -55.58
CA HIS A 6 -28.35 69.18 -54.77
C HIS A 6 -27.12 69.33 -55.67
N PRO A 7 -26.61 70.56 -55.85
CA PRO A 7 -25.32 70.81 -56.51
C PRO A 7 -24.21 71.10 -55.49
N GLY A 8 -22.95 70.78 -55.84
CA GLY A 8 -21.82 71.64 -55.46
C GLY A 8 -20.63 71.06 -54.67
N ARG A 9 -19.70 70.45 -55.43
CA ARG A 9 -18.21 70.47 -55.33
C ARG A 9 -17.43 69.70 -54.23
N PRO A 10 -16.21 69.22 -54.59
CA PRO A 10 -15.48 68.17 -53.85
C PRO A 10 -14.32 68.70 -53.00
N PRO A 11 -13.92 68.01 -51.91
CA PRO A 11 -12.63 68.19 -51.27
C PRO A 11 -11.54 67.30 -51.93
N PRO A 12 -10.25 67.65 -51.77
CA PRO A 12 -9.19 67.39 -52.74
C PRO A 12 -8.65 65.95 -52.76
N LEU A 13 -8.13 65.58 -53.93
CA LEU A 13 -7.29 64.39 -54.17
C LEU A 13 -6.07 64.39 -53.24
N SER A 14 -6.11 63.60 -52.15
CA SER A 14 -4.91 63.26 -51.41
C SER A 14 -4.21 62.09 -52.09
N ARG A 15 -3.00 62.35 -52.60
CA ARG A 15 -2.11 61.40 -53.26
C ARG A 15 -2.02 60.06 -52.50
N ALA A 16 -2.15 58.96 -53.23
CA ALA A 16 -1.70 57.66 -52.75
C ALA A 16 -0.19 57.71 -52.44
N PRO A 17 0.27 57.32 -51.24
CA PRO A 17 1.65 56.97 -51.05
C PRO A 17 1.90 55.61 -51.72
N SER A 18 2.81 55.62 -52.69
CA SER A 18 3.38 54.43 -53.30
C SER A 18 4.21 53.66 -52.28
N TYR A 19 3.60 52.71 -51.59
CA TYR A 19 4.31 51.57 -51.03
C TYR A 19 3.41 50.33 -51.02
N LEU A 20 3.85 49.30 -51.73
CA LEU A 20 3.39 47.93 -51.53
C LEU A 20 3.81 47.50 -50.12
N GLN A 21 2.92 47.62 -49.14
CA GLN A 21 3.07 46.89 -47.88
C GLN A 21 2.29 45.59 -47.94
N PHE A 22 3.01 44.50 -48.15
CA PHE A 22 2.55 43.16 -47.83
C PHE A 22 2.21 43.09 -46.34
N ALA A 23 0.92 43.06 -46.00
CA ALA A 23 0.46 42.63 -44.67
C ALA A 23 -0.03 41.18 -44.75
N PRO A 24 0.45 40.27 -43.88
CA PRO A 24 0.30 38.84 -44.06
C PRO A 24 -1.09 38.36 -43.60
N ARG A 25 -1.79 37.63 -44.48
CA ARG A 25 -3.00 36.83 -44.19
C ARG A 25 -2.79 35.68 -43.17
N ARG A 26 -1.74 35.72 -42.34
CA ARG A 26 -1.40 34.67 -41.37
C ARG A 26 -1.74 34.99 -39.91
N ALA A 27 -2.02 36.25 -39.54
CA ALA A 27 -2.29 36.62 -38.15
C ALA A 27 -3.74 36.28 -37.68
N ILE A 28 -4.71 36.27 -38.59
CA ILE A 28 -6.11 35.93 -38.25
C ILE A 28 -6.27 34.42 -38.03
N ALA A 29 -5.59 33.59 -38.83
CA ALA A 29 -5.58 32.14 -38.64
C ALA A 29 -4.86 31.70 -37.35
N SER A 30 -3.91 32.49 -36.81
CA SER A 30 -3.29 32.19 -35.52
C SER A 30 -4.19 32.57 -34.34
N PHE A 31 -4.96 33.66 -34.46
CA PHE A 31 -5.88 34.09 -33.41
C PHE A 31 -7.08 33.15 -33.30
N GLU A 32 -7.64 32.69 -34.43
CA GLU A 32 -8.68 31.66 -34.44
C GLU A 32 -8.17 30.32 -33.89
N ASN A 33 -6.94 29.90 -34.21
CA ASN A 33 -6.34 28.70 -33.60
C ASN A 33 -6.08 28.87 -32.10
N LEU A 34 -5.69 30.06 -31.65
CA LEU A 34 -5.54 30.38 -30.22
C LEU A 34 -6.87 30.40 -29.48
N VAL A 35 -7.93 30.95 -30.07
CA VAL A 35 -9.28 30.94 -29.51
C VAL A 35 -9.86 29.53 -29.51
N VAL A 36 -9.61 28.73 -30.55
CA VAL A 36 -9.99 27.31 -30.60
C VAL A 36 -9.20 26.50 -29.56
N LEU A 37 -7.91 26.77 -29.36
CA LEU A 37 -7.09 26.16 -28.31
C LEU A 37 -7.52 26.59 -26.92
N ALA A 38 -7.85 27.86 -26.71
CA ALA A 38 -8.36 28.39 -25.43
C ALA A 38 -9.74 27.81 -25.12
N ASN A 39 -10.65 27.77 -26.09
CA ASN A 39 -11.95 27.11 -25.96
C ASN A 39 -11.80 25.60 -25.76
N TYR A 40 -10.80 24.96 -26.36
CA TYR A 40 -10.47 23.56 -26.14
C TYR A 40 -9.91 23.33 -24.74
N GLU A 41 -9.01 24.19 -24.25
CA GLU A 41 -8.52 24.16 -22.88
C GLU A 41 -9.62 24.45 -21.86
N GLU A 42 -10.54 25.37 -22.14
CA GLU A 42 -11.70 25.68 -21.31
C GLU A 42 -12.71 24.54 -21.31
N ARG A 43 -12.99 23.93 -22.47
CA ARG A 43 -13.80 22.69 -22.53
C ARG A 43 -13.11 21.54 -21.81
N LEU A 44 -11.79 21.43 -21.90
CA LEU A 44 -11.02 20.44 -21.14
C LEU A 44 -11.03 20.75 -19.65
N ARG A 45 -10.99 22.01 -19.23
CA ARG A 45 -11.13 22.43 -17.82
C ARG A 45 -12.56 22.14 -17.34
N GLY A 46 -13.59 22.48 -18.11
CA GLY A 46 -14.99 22.16 -17.85
C GLY A 46 -15.24 20.66 -17.73
N ALA A 47 -14.78 19.88 -18.71
CA ALA A 47 -14.83 18.41 -18.66
C ALA A 47 -14.02 17.85 -17.49
N ARG A 48 -12.87 18.46 -17.18
CA ARG A 48 -12.07 18.10 -16.01
C ARG A 48 -12.78 18.42 -14.69
N MET A 49 -13.55 19.49 -14.59
CA MET A 49 -14.36 19.82 -13.41
C MET A 49 -15.57 18.88 -13.25
N ILE A 50 -16.17 18.44 -14.36
CA ILE A 50 -17.23 17.42 -14.36
C ILE A 50 -16.69 16.08 -13.82
N VAL A 51 -15.49 15.70 -14.27
CA VAL A 51 -14.87 14.42 -13.88
C VAL A 51 -14.15 14.49 -12.53
N TRP A 52 -13.49 15.61 -12.20
CA TRP A 52 -12.63 15.80 -11.02
C TRP A 52 -13.17 16.91 -10.11
N ARG A 53 -13.30 16.65 -8.80
CA ARG A 53 -13.67 17.66 -7.81
C ARG A 53 -12.54 18.68 -7.66
N ASP A 54 -12.92 19.95 -7.59
CA ASP A 54 -11.98 21.02 -7.28
C ASP A 54 -11.45 20.91 -5.86
N ARG A 55 -10.25 21.44 -5.62
CA ARG A 55 -9.60 21.38 -4.31
C ARG A 55 -10.24 22.41 -3.38
N GLY A 56 -10.73 21.97 -2.23
CA GLY A 56 -11.26 22.87 -1.19
C GLY A 56 -12.74 23.20 -1.33
N GLU A 57 -13.53 22.32 -1.95
CA GLU A 57 -14.99 22.42 -1.95
C GLU A 57 -15.51 22.47 -0.50
N LYS A 58 -16.43 23.40 -0.20
CA LYS A 58 -17.01 23.54 1.14
C LYS A 58 -17.95 22.35 1.44
N PRO A 59 -17.99 21.84 2.68
CA PRO A 59 -19.00 20.86 3.07
C PRO A 59 -20.42 21.42 2.84
N VAL A 60 -21.34 20.54 2.44
CA VAL A 60 -22.75 20.88 2.30
C VAL A 60 -23.40 20.81 3.68
N GLU A 61 -24.13 21.85 4.07
CA GLU A 61 -24.97 21.81 5.27
C GLU A 61 -26.31 21.17 4.89
N LEU A 62 -26.74 20.21 5.70
CA LEU A 62 -27.92 19.40 5.46
C LEU A 62 -28.74 19.42 6.75
N ASP A 63 -30.00 19.83 6.66
CA ASP A 63 -30.88 20.00 7.81
C ASP A 63 -31.87 18.85 7.92
N ASP A 64 -32.29 18.28 6.78
CA ASP A 64 -33.31 17.22 6.71
C ASP A 64 -32.78 15.87 6.19
N LEU A 65 -33.48 14.79 6.58
CA LEU A 65 -33.21 13.44 6.06
C LEU A 65 -33.44 13.33 4.54
N TRP A 66 -34.36 14.12 4.00
CA TRP A 66 -34.62 14.16 2.55
C TRP A 66 -33.45 14.80 1.80
N GLU A 67 -32.92 15.91 2.29
CA GLU A 67 -31.70 16.53 1.75
C GLU A 67 -30.50 15.58 1.84
N CYS A 68 -30.39 14.82 2.94
CA CYS A 68 -29.39 13.76 3.08
C CYS A 68 -29.52 12.70 1.98
N LEU A 69 -30.74 12.27 1.65
CA LEU A 69 -31.01 11.31 0.58
C LEU A 69 -30.71 11.89 -0.80
N GLU A 70 -31.08 13.14 -1.06
CA GLU A 70 -30.78 13.84 -2.31
C GLU A 70 -29.27 14.01 -2.52
N HIS A 71 -28.54 14.44 -1.49
CA HIS A 71 -27.07 14.54 -1.52
C HIS A 71 -26.40 13.18 -1.71
N ALA A 72 -26.91 12.15 -1.03
CA ALA A 72 -26.43 10.78 -1.17
C ALA A 72 -26.66 10.24 -2.59
N SER A 73 -27.84 10.43 -3.17
CA SER A 73 -28.20 9.95 -4.51
C SER A 73 -27.39 10.65 -5.61
N ARG A 74 -27.23 11.98 -5.55
CA ARG A 74 -26.32 12.74 -6.43
C ARG A 74 -24.89 12.25 -6.31
N GLY A 75 -24.43 12.00 -5.08
CA GLY A 75 -23.12 11.42 -4.80
C GLY A 75 -22.94 10.03 -5.42
N ALA A 76 -23.95 9.16 -5.29
CA ALA A 76 -23.97 7.81 -5.83
C ALA A 76 -23.93 7.81 -7.36
N ALA A 77 -24.77 8.62 -8.01
CA ALA A 77 -24.81 8.74 -9.48
C ALA A 77 -23.47 9.22 -10.04
N ARG A 78 -22.86 10.23 -9.42
CA ARG A 78 -21.53 10.72 -9.83
C ARG A 78 -20.44 9.67 -9.62
N ALA A 79 -20.37 9.05 -8.45
CA ALA A 79 -19.35 8.05 -8.14
C ALA A 79 -19.48 6.80 -9.03
N GLY A 80 -20.71 6.35 -9.28
CA GLY A 80 -21.02 5.25 -10.18
C GLY A 80 -20.64 5.58 -11.63
N GLY A 81 -20.98 6.78 -12.12
CA GLY A 81 -20.62 7.24 -13.47
C GLY A 81 -19.11 7.35 -13.69
N VAL A 82 -18.38 7.94 -12.74
CA VAL A 82 -16.91 8.00 -12.78
C VAL A 82 -16.30 6.59 -12.70
N GLY A 83 -16.85 5.73 -11.83
CA GLY A 83 -16.46 4.33 -11.74
C GLY A 83 -16.60 3.58 -13.06
N PHE A 84 -17.76 3.69 -13.70
CA PHE A 84 -18.05 3.13 -15.01
C PHE A 84 -17.03 3.58 -16.05
N ALA A 85 -16.81 4.91 -16.16
CA ALA A 85 -15.88 5.49 -17.13
C ALA A 85 -14.44 4.99 -16.94
N ILE A 86 -13.96 4.90 -15.69
CA ILE A 86 -12.64 4.38 -15.38
C ILE A 86 -12.52 2.92 -15.81
N ARG A 87 -13.49 2.07 -15.45
CA ARG A 87 -13.45 0.63 -15.76
C ARG A 87 -13.54 0.37 -17.26
N ALA A 88 -14.44 1.07 -17.96
CA ALA A 88 -14.57 1.02 -19.41
C ALA A 88 -13.28 1.48 -20.10
N GLY A 89 -12.66 2.57 -19.62
CA GLY A 89 -11.38 3.07 -20.13
C GLY A 89 -10.24 2.07 -19.98
N VAL A 90 -10.10 1.44 -18.80
CA VAL A 90 -9.07 0.40 -18.58
C VAL A 90 -9.30 -0.80 -19.49
N ASN A 91 -10.54 -1.30 -19.58
CA ASN A 91 -10.89 -2.42 -20.44
C ASN A 91 -10.61 -2.11 -21.92
N LEU A 92 -10.91 -0.89 -22.37
CA LEU A 92 -10.62 -0.44 -23.73
C LEU A 92 -9.11 -0.38 -23.98
N ILE A 93 -8.32 0.20 -23.07
CA ILE A 93 -6.85 0.24 -23.21
C ILE A 93 -6.28 -1.17 -23.31
N LEU A 94 -6.70 -2.09 -22.44
CA LEU A 94 -6.28 -3.48 -22.49
C LEU A 94 -6.67 -4.15 -23.80
N LEU A 95 -7.88 -3.89 -24.31
CA LEU A 95 -8.30 -4.38 -25.62
C LEU A 95 -7.43 -3.82 -26.76
N LEU A 96 -7.13 -2.53 -26.75
CA LEU A 96 -6.32 -1.87 -27.78
C LEU A 96 -4.92 -2.48 -27.89
N THR A 97 -4.32 -2.96 -26.80
CA THR A 97 -3.02 -3.65 -26.86
C THR A 97 -3.03 -4.94 -27.69
N ARG A 98 -4.20 -5.59 -27.83
CA ARG A 98 -4.36 -6.88 -28.53
C ARG A 98 -5.30 -6.83 -29.73
N ILE A 99 -5.86 -5.66 -30.05
CA ILE A 99 -6.88 -5.51 -31.11
C ILE A 99 -6.40 -5.97 -32.49
N LYS A 100 -5.09 -5.84 -32.76
CA LYS A 100 -4.47 -6.30 -34.01
C LYS A 100 -4.53 -7.82 -34.18
N ARG A 101 -4.61 -8.58 -33.08
CA ARG A 101 -4.74 -10.04 -33.09
C ARG A 101 -6.18 -10.54 -33.26
N ILE A 102 -7.17 -9.63 -33.29
CA ILE A 102 -8.59 -9.98 -33.34
C ILE A 102 -9.13 -9.81 -34.78
N PRO A 103 -9.89 -10.80 -35.32
CA PRO A 103 -10.54 -10.70 -36.63
C PRO A 103 -11.40 -9.46 -36.76
N LYS A 104 -11.38 -8.80 -37.93
CA LYS A 104 -12.08 -7.52 -38.17
C LYS A 104 -13.59 -7.62 -37.88
N SER A 105 -14.22 -8.76 -38.20
CA SER A 105 -15.66 -9.02 -37.99
C SER A 105 -16.08 -8.99 -36.51
N GLN A 106 -15.18 -9.35 -35.59
CA GLN A 106 -15.49 -9.43 -34.16
C GLN A 106 -15.08 -8.17 -33.38
N ARG A 107 -14.35 -7.23 -34.00
CA ARG A 107 -13.80 -6.05 -33.29
C ARG A 107 -14.88 -5.21 -32.64
N LEU A 108 -15.98 -4.96 -33.34
CA LEU A 108 -17.07 -4.11 -32.84
C LEU A 108 -17.74 -4.73 -31.61
N ALA A 109 -18.05 -6.03 -31.66
CA ALA A 109 -18.62 -6.76 -30.52
C ALA A 109 -17.67 -6.75 -29.31
N VAL A 110 -16.38 -6.95 -29.52
CA VAL A 110 -15.40 -6.94 -28.41
C VAL A 110 -15.19 -5.52 -27.85
N ILE A 111 -15.25 -4.48 -28.68
CA ILE A 111 -15.22 -3.08 -28.21
C ILE A 111 -16.47 -2.75 -27.40
N GLN A 112 -17.65 -3.13 -27.88
CA GLN A 112 -18.90 -2.95 -27.16
C GLN A 112 -18.87 -3.67 -25.81
N HIS A 113 -18.41 -4.92 -25.77
CA HIS A 113 -18.25 -5.66 -24.53
C HIS A 113 -17.19 -5.05 -23.60
N ALA A 114 -16.11 -4.44 -24.13
CA ALA A 114 -15.13 -3.76 -23.29
C ALA A 114 -15.69 -2.50 -22.62
N LEU A 115 -16.55 -1.75 -23.32
CA LEU A 115 -17.16 -0.51 -22.84
C LEU A 115 -18.39 -0.76 -21.95
N PHE A 116 -19.28 -1.65 -22.37
CA PHE A 116 -20.57 -1.93 -21.73
C PHE A 116 -20.63 -3.33 -21.11
N GLY A 117 -19.47 -3.93 -20.82
CA GLY A 117 -19.41 -5.23 -20.16
C GLY A 117 -19.95 -5.20 -18.75
N GLU A 118 -20.38 -6.35 -18.26
CA GLU A 118 -20.90 -6.55 -16.90
C GLU A 118 -19.93 -6.05 -15.81
N ASP A 119 -18.63 -6.17 -16.06
CA ASP A 119 -17.56 -5.67 -15.18
C ASP A 119 -17.62 -4.14 -14.95
N CYS A 120 -18.06 -3.37 -15.94
CA CYS A 120 -18.23 -1.91 -15.82
C CYS A 120 -19.41 -1.57 -14.92
N PHE A 121 -20.54 -2.25 -15.08
CA PHE A 121 -21.73 -2.07 -14.26
C PHE A 121 -21.52 -2.53 -12.81
N ARG A 122 -20.83 -3.67 -12.59
CA ARG A 122 -20.47 -4.12 -11.24
C ARG A 122 -19.62 -3.10 -10.49
N PHE A 123 -18.58 -2.58 -11.14
CA PHE A 123 -17.70 -1.58 -10.53
C PHE A 123 -18.40 -0.24 -10.30
N ALA A 124 -19.29 0.17 -11.21
CA ALA A 124 -20.15 1.33 -11.03
C ALA A 124 -21.12 1.15 -9.86
N GLY A 125 -21.76 -0.02 -9.74
CA GLY A 125 -22.62 -0.40 -8.62
C GLY A 125 -21.87 -0.40 -7.29
N MET A 126 -20.67 -0.97 -7.25
CA MET A 126 -19.79 -0.95 -6.07
C MET A 126 -19.50 0.48 -5.60
N LEU A 127 -19.02 1.37 -6.48
CA LEU A 127 -18.67 2.74 -6.10
C LEU A 127 -19.90 3.61 -5.81
N GLY A 128 -20.96 3.46 -6.59
CA GLY A 128 -22.21 4.20 -6.42
C GLY A 128 -22.90 3.84 -5.10
N SER A 129 -23.08 2.54 -4.82
CA SER A 129 -23.67 2.06 -3.56
C SER A 129 -22.82 2.45 -2.35
N PHE A 130 -21.48 2.36 -2.47
CA PHE A 130 -20.58 2.81 -1.41
C PHE A 130 -20.79 4.28 -1.07
N VAL A 131 -20.67 5.19 -2.05
CA VAL A 131 -20.77 6.64 -1.80
C VAL A 131 -22.17 7.03 -1.36
N GLY A 132 -23.20 6.44 -1.96
CA GLY A 132 -24.59 6.69 -1.59
C GLY A 132 -24.87 6.31 -0.14
N LEU A 133 -24.63 5.05 0.24
CA LEU A 133 -24.87 4.58 1.60
C LEU A 133 -23.99 5.31 2.62
N TYR A 134 -22.72 5.54 2.29
CA TYR A 134 -21.81 6.24 3.18
C TYR A 134 -22.30 7.65 3.50
N LYS A 135 -22.64 8.44 2.46
CA LYS A 135 -23.16 9.79 2.63
C LYS A 135 -24.51 9.81 3.35
N LEU A 136 -25.40 8.89 3.01
CA LEU A 136 -26.71 8.80 3.65
C LEU A 136 -26.56 8.55 5.15
N ILE A 137 -25.82 7.50 5.53
CA ILE A 137 -25.67 7.11 6.94
C ILE A 137 -24.87 8.17 7.71
N LEU A 138 -23.78 8.69 7.15
CA LEU A 138 -22.95 9.67 7.83
C LEU A 138 -23.70 10.96 8.15
N ASN A 139 -24.54 11.45 7.23
CA ASN A 139 -25.27 12.71 7.40
C ASN A 139 -26.61 12.51 8.16
N ALA A 140 -27.27 11.35 8.03
CA ALA A 140 -28.48 11.05 8.78
C ALA A 140 -28.22 10.79 10.27
N LEU A 141 -27.09 10.18 10.64
CA LEU A 141 -26.79 9.83 12.03
C LEU A 141 -26.73 11.04 12.98
N PRO A 142 -26.12 12.19 12.64
CA PRO A 142 -26.17 13.39 13.46
C PRO A 142 -27.58 13.95 13.68
N ILE A 143 -28.48 13.82 12.70
CA ILE A 143 -29.88 14.28 12.78
C ILE A 143 -30.68 13.34 13.70
N LEU A 144 -30.53 12.02 13.52
CA LEU A 144 -31.23 11.00 14.29
C LEU A 144 -30.70 10.86 15.72
N LEU A 145 -29.39 11.07 15.90
CA LEU A 145 -28.67 10.92 17.16
C LEU A 145 -27.80 12.17 17.38
N PRO A 146 -28.40 13.30 17.77
CA PRO A 146 -27.62 14.49 18.07
C PRO A 146 -26.61 14.22 19.18
N LYS A 147 -25.47 14.91 19.13
CA LYS A 147 -24.57 14.95 20.28
C LYS A 147 -25.30 15.75 21.38
N PRO A 148 -25.36 15.28 22.65
CA PRO A 148 -25.73 16.20 23.71
C PRO A 148 -24.75 17.36 23.65
N LEU A 149 -25.28 18.58 23.54
CA LEU A 149 -24.47 19.78 23.63
C LEU A 149 -23.61 19.65 24.89
N PRO A 150 -22.29 19.90 24.84
CA PRO A 150 -21.60 20.23 26.07
C PRO A 150 -22.39 21.40 26.67
N TYR A 151 -22.86 21.24 27.90
CA TYR A 151 -23.32 22.38 28.68
C TYR A 151 -22.12 23.31 28.80
N ASP A 152 -22.14 24.44 28.09
CA ASP A 152 -21.12 25.47 28.19
C ASP A 152 -21.19 26.07 29.60
N ALA A 153 -20.46 25.47 30.53
CA ALA A 153 -20.13 26.09 31.82
C ALA A 153 -19.07 27.20 31.67
N ASP A 154 -18.82 27.67 30.44
CA ASP A 154 -17.76 28.63 30.08
C ASP A 154 -18.29 30.05 29.81
N ASP A 155 -19.54 30.37 30.12
CA ASP A 155 -20.03 31.77 30.14
C ASP A 155 -19.68 32.53 31.45
N THR A 156 -19.01 31.89 32.41
CA THR A 156 -18.60 32.52 33.68
C THR A 156 -17.23 33.24 33.74
N PRO A 157 -16.34 33.26 32.74
CA PRO A 157 -15.16 34.16 32.76
C PRO A 157 -15.49 35.58 32.26
N ASN A 158 -16.45 35.75 31.34
CA ASN A 158 -16.74 37.04 30.71
C ASN A 158 -17.59 37.97 31.59
N PHE A 159 -18.44 37.42 32.46
CA PHE A 159 -19.21 38.22 33.42
C PHE A 159 -18.32 38.85 34.51
N ARG A 160 -17.36 38.09 35.04
CA ARG A 160 -16.40 38.59 36.05
C ARG A 160 -15.37 39.56 35.47
N ALA A 161 -14.97 39.38 34.21
CA ALA A 161 -14.10 40.32 33.51
C ALA A 161 -14.81 41.65 33.19
N SER A 162 -16.09 41.61 32.81
CA SER A 162 -16.92 42.80 32.59
C SER A 162 -17.17 43.61 33.88
N LEU A 163 -17.34 42.92 35.01
CA LEU A 163 -17.46 43.54 36.35
C LEU A 163 -16.15 44.17 36.86
N ARG A 164 -14.98 43.67 36.43
CA ARG A 164 -13.69 44.32 36.74
C ARG A 164 -13.34 45.48 35.82
N ALA A 165 -13.90 45.50 34.61
CA ALA A 165 -13.71 46.61 33.66
C ALA A 165 -14.58 47.84 33.97
N SER A 166 -15.57 47.70 34.86
CA SER A 166 -16.50 48.76 35.28
C SER A 166 -16.19 49.37 36.65
N ALA A 167 -15.06 49.02 37.27
CA ALA A 167 -14.58 49.68 38.48
C ALA A 167 -13.85 51.00 38.13
N PRO A 168 -14.29 52.16 38.64
CA PRO A 168 -13.67 53.45 38.33
C PRO A 168 -12.28 53.55 38.96
N LYS A 169 -11.25 53.72 38.11
CA LYS A 169 -9.92 54.16 38.53
C LYS A 169 -9.97 55.67 38.79
N ASN A 170 -9.90 56.07 40.05
CA ASN A 170 -9.39 57.36 40.51
C ASN A 170 -9.30 57.34 42.05
N LEU A 171 -8.09 57.24 42.60
CA LEU A 171 -7.48 58.25 43.49
C LEU A 171 -6.16 57.74 44.10
N SER A 172 -5.09 58.47 43.77
CA SER A 172 -3.96 58.87 44.61
C SER A 172 -3.25 57.86 45.52
N ALA A 173 -1.95 57.65 45.23
CA ALA A 173 -0.93 57.33 46.23
C ALA A 173 -0.81 58.45 47.28
N PRO A 174 -0.28 58.14 48.49
CA PRO A 174 1.08 58.62 48.77
C PRO A 174 1.98 57.61 49.51
N ASP A 175 3.27 57.86 49.33
CA ASP A 175 4.51 57.45 50.00
C ASP A 175 4.42 56.74 51.37
N ASP A 176 5.23 55.68 51.52
CA ASP A 176 5.79 55.29 52.82
C ASP A 176 7.28 54.88 52.65
N PRO A 177 8.24 55.56 53.31
CA PRO A 177 9.67 55.43 53.03
C PRO A 177 10.42 54.66 54.13
N PHE A 178 10.16 53.38 54.36
CA PHE A 178 11.04 52.57 55.22
C PHE A 178 11.00 51.08 54.83
N VAL A 179 12.15 50.53 54.45
CA VAL A 179 12.78 49.28 54.95
C VAL A 179 13.84 48.81 53.94
N GLU A 180 15.10 49.06 54.29
CA GLU A 180 16.28 48.40 53.75
C GLU A 180 16.43 46.97 54.31
N GLY A 181 16.91 46.06 53.46
CA GLY A 181 17.89 45.03 53.84
C GLY A 181 17.38 43.66 54.29
N SER A 182 17.39 42.67 53.38
CA SER A 182 18.39 41.58 53.39
C SER A 182 18.04 40.47 52.39
N SER A 183 18.99 40.17 51.50
CA SER A 183 19.39 38.86 50.92
C SER A 183 18.63 37.60 51.37
N THR A 184 18.35 36.56 50.58
CA THR A 184 18.91 36.04 49.32
C THR A 184 18.06 34.84 48.89
N ASP A 185 17.95 34.66 47.57
CA ASP A 185 17.89 33.40 46.81
C ASP A 185 16.71 32.42 46.91
N ASP A 186 16.31 31.99 45.70
CA ASP A 186 15.59 30.77 45.31
C ASP A 186 14.09 30.62 45.59
N ALA A 187 13.27 31.05 44.62
CA ALA A 187 12.35 30.19 43.86
C ALA A 187 11.38 31.01 43.00
N ASN A 188 11.53 30.95 41.67
CA ASN A 188 10.44 30.84 40.68
C ASN A 188 10.97 31.07 39.26
N MET A 189 11.62 30.06 38.71
CA MET A 189 11.84 29.94 37.28
C MET A 189 10.52 29.50 36.62
N LEU A 190 9.67 30.47 36.27
CA LEU A 190 8.52 30.22 35.38
C LEU A 190 9.06 29.87 33.99
N THR A 191 9.03 28.58 33.69
CA THR A 191 9.27 27.99 32.38
C THR A 191 8.23 28.48 31.38
N VAL A 192 8.60 29.44 30.54
CA VAL A 192 7.83 29.77 29.33
C VAL A 192 7.88 28.55 28.39
N PRO A 193 6.75 27.93 28.03
CA PRO A 193 6.76 26.85 27.05
C PRO A 193 7.21 27.42 25.71
N ARG A 194 8.29 26.87 25.17
CA ARG A 194 8.80 27.19 23.83
C ARG A 194 7.73 26.79 22.81
N ALA A 195 6.86 27.73 22.45
CA ALA A 195 5.89 27.55 21.38
C ALA A 195 6.66 27.16 20.11
N SER A 196 6.36 25.97 19.58
CA SER A 196 6.91 25.50 18.31
C SER A 196 6.70 26.59 17.27
N ARG A 197 7.77 27.06 16.61
CA ARG A 197 7.67 27.98 15.47
C ARG A 197 6.82 27.30 14.38
N GLN A 198 5.51 27.56 14.37
CA GLN A 198 4.65 27.21 13.25
C GLN A 198 5.03 28.11 12.09
N ALA A 199 5.61 27.52 11.04
CA ALA A 199 5.83 28.20 9.79
C ALA A 199 4.51 28.80 9.29
N ARG A 200 4.51 30.08 8.90
CA ARG A 200 3.36 30.71 8.24
C ARG A 200 3.13 30.01 6.91
N LEU A 201 2.26 29.00 6.93
CA LEU A 201 1.81 28.29 5.74
C LEU A 201 1.01 29.24 4.86
N SER A 202 1.19 29.18 3.53
CA SER A 202 0.38 29.95 2.58
C SER A 202 -1.12 29.73 2.82
N THR A 203 -1.98 30.69 2.49
CA THR A 203 -3.44 30.58 2.63
C THR A 203 -4.03 29.31 2.00
N ASN A 204 -3.46 28.83 0.88
CA ASN A 204 -3.84 27.53 0.28
C ASN A 204 -3.38 26.31 1.09
N ALA A 205 -2.25 26.42 1.79
CA ALA A 205 -1.75 25.39 2.71
C ALA A 205 -2.49 25.42 4.07
N GLN A 206 -2.92 26.60 4.53
CA GLN A 206 -3.84 26.77 5.64
C GLN A 206 -5.25 26.25 5.29
N ALA A 207 -5.75 26.48 4.07
CA ALA A 207 -6.98 25.88 3.57
C ALA A 207 -6.89 24.35 3.42
N HIS A 208 -5.67 23.83 3.18
CA HIS A 208 -5.38 22.39 3.23
C HIS A 208 -5.38 21.82 4.66
N GLN A 209 -5.19 22.64 5.70
CA GLN A 209 -5.24 22.26 7.12
C GLN A 209 -6.60 22.54 7.77
N GLN A 210 -7.29 23.61 7.38
CA GLN A 210 -8.62 23.99 7.88
C GLN A 210 -9.72 23.37 7.01
N TRP A 211 -9.76 22.05 6.96
CA TRP A 211 -11.00 21.35 6.65
C TRP A 211 -11.87 21.40 7.90
N VAL A 212 -12.61 22.50 8.11
CA VAL A 212 -13.61 22.57 9.18
C VAL A 212 -14.80 21.70 8.76
N ARG A 213 -14.64 20.38 8.87
CA ARG A 213 -15.75 19.42 8.90
C ARG A 213 -16.28 19.40 10.32
N LYS A 214 -17.60 19.47 10.52
CA LYS A 214 -18.21 19.40 11.85
C LYS A 214 -17.73 18.10 12.51
N LYS A 215 -17.04 18.21 13.66
CA LYS A 215 -16.54 17.04 14.41
C LYS A 215 -17.72 16.27 14.99
N THR A 216 -18.25 15.32 14.23
CA THR A 216 -19.28 14.37 14.67
C THR A 216 -18.65 13.23 15.48
N ARG A 217 -19.47 12.33 16.04
CA ARG A 217 -18.96 11.18 16.80
C ARG A 217 -18.16 10.26 15.86
N ARG A 218 -16.96 9.85 16.26
CA ARG A 218 -16.08 9.00 15.42
C ARG A 218 -16.76 7.72 14.92
N TRP A 219 -17.59 7.11 15.76
CA TRP A 219 -18.26 5.86 15.41
C TRP A 219 -19.30 6.02 14.27
N TYR A 220 -19.81 7.23 13.99
CA TYR A 220 -20.69 7.45 12.83
C TYR A 220 -19.96 7.14 11.53
N SER A 221 -18.75 7.67 11.38
CA SER A 221 -17.92 7.41 10.20
C SER A 221 -17.46 5.95 10.09
N ILE A 222 -17.25 5.27 11.23
CA ILE A 222 -16.94 3.84 11.28
C ILE A 222 -18.14 3.03 10.80
N LEU A 223 -19.32 3.27 11.36
CA LEU A 223 -20.55 2.55 11.02
C LEU A 223 -20.95 2.78 9.57
N ALA A 224 -20.95 4.03 9.11
CA ALA A 224 -21.23 4.38 7.72
C ALA A 224 -20.25 3.70 6.77
N GLY A 225 -18.95 3.72 7.08
CA GLY A 225 -17.92 3.05 6.29
C GLY A 225 -18.08 1.53 6.26
N ALA A 226 -18.39 0.92 7.40
CA ALA A 226 -18.57 -0.52 7.55
C ALA A 226 -19.77 -1.03 6.74
N ILE A 227 -20.94 -0.41 6.91
CA ILE A 227 -22.16 -0.80 6.18
C ILE A 227 -21.98 -0.56 4.68
N ALA A 228 -21.51 0.63 4.29
CA ALA A 228 -21.30 0.95 2.88
C ALA A 228 -20.26 0.02 2.23
N GLY A 229 -19.17 -0.30 2.92
CA GLY A 229 -18.15 -1.23 2.44
C GLY A 229 -18.68 -2.66 2.27
N ALA A 230 -19.47 -3.15 3.22
CA ALA A 230 -20.08 -4.48 3.17
C ALA A 230 -21.04 -4.63 1.99
N VAL A 231 -21.88 -3.62 1.72
CA VAL A 231 -22.81 -3.63 0.58
C VAL A 231 -22.04 -3.49 -0.74
N ALA A 232 -21.08 -2.58 -0.81
CA ALA A 232 -20.33 -2.30 -2.02
C ALA A 232 -19.58 -3.53 -2.55
N VAL A 233 -18.90 -4.27 -1.67
CA VAL A 233 -18.14 -5.47 -2.07
C VAL A 233 -19.05 -6.60 -2.57
N GLY A 234 -20.33 -6.58 -2.21
CA GLY A 234 -21.34 -7.51 -2.73
C GLY A 234 -21.55 -7.42 -4.25
N PHE A 235 -21.28 -6.26 -4.87
CA PHE A 235 -21.36 -6.09 -6.32
C PHE A 235 -20.20 -6.76 -7.08
N GLU A 236 -19.13 -7.16 -6.37
CA GLU A 236 -17.92 -7.69 -6.98
C GLU A 236 -17.91 -9.22 -7.11
N LYS A 237 -17.07 -9.73 -8.02
CA LYS A 237 -16.82 -11.18 -8.16
C LYS A 237 -16.02 -11.69 -6.97
N GLU A 238 -16.31 -12.90 -6.51
CA GLU A 238 -15.72 -13.52 -5.31
C GLU A 238 -14.19 -13.41 -5.28
N GLY A 239 -13.49 -13.81 -6.35
CA GLY A 239 -12.02 -13.70 -6.40
C GLY A 239 -11.45 -12.27 -6.31
N ARG A 240 -12.25 -11.25 -6.64
CA ARG A 240 -11.85 -9.83 -6.49
C ARG A 240 -12.18 -9.30 -5.09
N ARG A 241 -13.22 -9.82 -4.43
CA ARG A 241 -13.63 -9.42 -3.07
C ARG A 241 -12.50 -9.59 -2.08
N THR A 242 -11.86 -10.75 -2.07
CA THR A 242 -10.73 -11.04 -1.17
C THR A 242 -9.59 -10.03 -1.34
N THR A 243 -9.24 -9.70 -2.59
CA THR A 243 -8.18 -8.71 -2.88
C THR A 243 -8.58 -7.31 -2.41
N ILE A 244 -9.82 -6.89 -2.65
CA ILE A 244 -10.33 -5.59 -2.19
C ILE A 244 -10.34 -5.52 -0.66
N ALA A 245 -10.88 -6.56 -0.01
CA ALA A 245 -10.98 -6.68 1.44
C ALA A 245 -9.60 -6.55 2.10
N GLN A 246 -8.63 -7.32 1.61
CA GLN A 246 -7.25 -7.30 2.07
C GLN A 246 -6.62 -5.90 1.94
N GLN A 247 -6.77 -5.26 0.78
CA GLN A 247 -6.18 -3.94 0.53
C GLN A 247 -6.81 -2.87 1.42
N LEU A 248 -8.13 -2.85 1.56
CA LEU A 248 -8.83 -1.89 2.42
C LEU A 248 -8.47 -2.10 3.90
N PHE A 249 -8.41 -3.36 4.34
CA PHE A 249 -8.03 -3.69 5.71
C PHE A 249 -6.61 -3.23 6.04
N VAL A 250 -5.63 -3.52 5.16
CA VAL A 250 -4.25 -3.10 5.35
C VAL A 250 -4.12 -1.57 5.34
N ARG A 251 -4.82 -0.86 4.45
CA ARG A 251 -4.82 0.62 4.44
C ARG A 251 -5.47 1.20 5.69
N GLY A 252 -6.53 0.55 6.18
CA GLY A 252 -7.18 0.90 7.44
C GLY A 252 -6.23 0.72 8.63
N LEU A 253 -5.51 -0.40 8.71
CA LEU A 253 -4.50 -0.65 9.74
C LEU A 253 -3.35 0.35 9.68
N GLN A 254 -2.80 0.61 8.48
CA GLN A 254 -1.72 1.57 8.26
C GLN A 254 -2.11 2.95 8.81
N GLY A 255 -3.27 3.48 8.41
CA GLY A 255 -3.72 4.78 8.88
C GLY A 255 -4.15 4.81 10.35
N SER A 256 -4.64 3.68 10.89
CA SER A 256 -4.97 3.54 12.31
C SER A 256 -3.71 3.57 13.18
N TYR A 257 -2.66 2.86 12.78
CA TYR A 257 -1.35 2.90 13.43
C TYR A 257 -0.75 4.29 13.38
N ASN A 258 -0.78 4.96 12.22
CA ASN A 258 -0.28 6.33 12.08
C ASN A 258 -1.03 7.31 13.00
N THR A 259 -2.36 7.17 13.11
CA THR A 259 -3.17 7.97 14.01
C THR A 259 -2.87 7.67 15.48
N PHE A 260 -2.66 6.40 15.83
CA PHE A 260 -2.30 5.97 17.18
C PHE A 260 -0.92 6.51 17.57
N SER A 261 0.08 6.32 16.72
CA SER A 261 1.46 6.79 16.93
C SER A 261 1.53 8.30 17.10
N ALA A 262 0.77 9.07 16.29
CA ALA A 262 0.69 10.52 16.41
C ALA A 262 0.06 10.99 17.73
N ARG A 263 -0.87 10.21 18.31
CA ARG A 263 -1.52 10.56 19.58
C ARG A 263 -0.74 10.13 20.80
N SER A 264 -0.12 8.95 20.75
CA SER A 264 0.57 8.35 21.88
C SER A 264 2.04 8.79 21.98
N GLY A 265 2.58 9.37 20.91
CA GLY A 265 4.00 9.74 20.81
C GLY A 265 4.93 8.54 20.63
N TYR A 266 4.40 7.30 20.63
CA TYR A 266 5.20 6.10 20.42
C TYR A 266 5.38 5.84 18.92
N SER A 267 6.61 5.97 18.43
CA SER A 267 7.03 5.48 17.12
C SER A 267 7.97 4.30 17.30
N LEU A 268 7.58 3.11 16.83
CA LEU A 268 8.46 1.95 16.86
C LEU A 268 9.62 2.14 15.86
N PRO A 269 10.88 2.23 16.31
CA PRO A 269 12.02 2.32 15.40
C PRO A 269 12.07 1.09 14.50
N HIS A 270 12.22 1.30 13.19
CA HIS A 270 12.24 0.22 12.19
C HIS A 270 11.00 -0.70 12.23
N GLY A 271 9.84 -0.17 12.63
CA GLY A 271 8.59 -0.94 12.68
C GLY A 271 8.16 -1.50 11.30
N ASP A 272 8.55 -0.84 10.22
CA ASP A 272 8.45 -1.31 8.84
C ASP A 272 9.22 -2.61 8.60
N VAL A 273 10.48 -2.68 9.05
CA VAL A 273 11.33 -3.87 8.95
C VAL A 273 10.80 -4.98 9.86
N LEU A 274 10.41 -4.66 11.10
CA LEU A 274 9.85 -5.66 12.01
C LEU A 274 8.59 -6.28 11.41
N LEU A 275 7.64 -5.46 10.95
CA LEU A 275 6.41 -5.93 10.34
C LEU A 275 6.69 -6.79 9.11
N PHE A 276 7.57 -6.32 8.21
CA PHE A 276 7.98 -7.09 7.04
C PHE A 276 8.57 -8.44 7.42
N SER A 277 9.47 -8.48 8.41
CA SER A 277 10.06 -9.71 8.95
C SER A 277 9.01 -10.67 9.49
N LEU A 278 8.07 -10.21 10.32
CA LEU A 278 6.99 -11.06 10.82
C LEU A 278 6.14 -11.65 9.69
N CYS A 279 5.82 -10.85 8.67
CA CYS A 279 5.11 -11.33 7.49
C CYS A 279 5.92 -12.33 6.68
N CYS A 280 7.21 -12.10 6.48
CA CYS A 280 8.11 -13.03 5.78
C CYS A 280 8.28 -14.34 6.54
N GLY A 281 8.32 -14.30 7.88
CA GLY A 281 8.28 -15.49 8.74
C GLY A 281 7.05 -16.33 8.46
N GLN A 282 5.88 -15.70 8.46
CA GLN A 282 4.63 -16.41 8.17
C GLN A 282 4.56 -16.93 6.73
N ILE A 283 4.97 -16.13 5.75
CA ILE A 283 4.92 -16.50 4.34
C ILE A 283 5.84 -17.68 4.04
N LEU A 284 7.08 -17.67 4.55
CA LEU A 284 8.02 -18.76 4.31
C LEU A 284 7.66 -20.01 5.10
N TYR A 285 7.07 -19.86 6.30
CA TYR A 285 6.46 -20.97 7.01
C TYR A 285 5.33 -21.61 6.18
N SER A 286 4.39 -20.80 5.68
CA SER A 286 3.31 -21.27 4.80
C SER A 286 3.88 -21.91 3.54
N PHE A 287 4.85 -21.29 2.86
CA PHE A 287 5.46 -21.83 1.65
C PHE A 287 6.12 -23.22 1.87
N LEU A 288 6.85 -23.40 2.97
CA LEU A 288 7.61 -24.64 3.23
C LEU A 288 6.79 -25.75 3.90
N ILE A 289 5.80 -25.40 4.72
CA ILE A 289 5.08 -26.35 5.58
C ILE A 289 3.61 -26.49 5.18
N ARG A 290 2.95 -25.41 4.75
CA ARG A 290 1.51 -25.38 4.41
C ARG A 290 1.26 -24.60 3.10
N PRO A 291 1.82 -25.05 1.96
CA PRO A 291 1.72 -24.31 0.70
C PRO A 291 0.27 -24.18 0.21
N ASP A 292 -0.62 -25.06 0.69
CA ASP A 292 -2.07 -25.03 0.50
C ASP A 292 -2.75 -23.77 1.06
N THR A 293 -2.09 -23.05 1.98
CA THR A 293 -2.61 -21.81 2.57
C THR A 293 -2.31 -20.55 1.75
N LEU A 294 -1.53 -20.66 0.69
CA LEU A 294 -1.17 -19.56 -0.20
C LEU A 294 -1.74 -19.77 -1.61
N PRO A 295 -1.99 -18.69 -2.38
CA PRO A 295 -2.42 -18.82 -3.77
C PRO A 295 -1.41 -19.62 -4.61
N PRO A 296 -1.84 -20.56 -5.47
CA PRO A 296 -0.93 -21.37 -6.28
C PRO A 296 0.05 -20.56 -7.14
N ALA A 297 -0.42 -19.44 -7.72
CA ALA A 297 0.42 -18.53 -8.50
C ALA A 297 1.53 -17.89 -7.63
N TYR A 298 1.24 -17.64 -6.36
CA TYR A 298 2.20 -17.08 -5.41
C TYR A 298 3.24 -18.13 -4.97
N VAL A 299 2.80 -19.36 -4.72
CA VAL A 299 3.71 -20.50 -4.42
C VAL A 299 4.66 -20.73 -5.59
N ASN A 300 4.15 -20.78 -6.83
CA ASN A 300 4.98 -20.93 -8.02
C ASN A 300 5.98 -19.78 -8.17
N TRP A 301 5.53 -18.54 -7.97
CA TRP A 301 6.40 -17.37 -7.97
C TRP A 301 7.50 -17.49 -6.89
N MET A 302 7.17 -17.96 -5.69
CA MET A 302 8.13 -18.18 -4.62
C MET A 302 9.16 -19.25 -4.96
N SER A 303 8.75 -20.39 -5.52
CA SER A 303 9.67 -21.42 -6.00
C SER A 303 10.67 -20.87 -7.04
N HIS A 304 10.19 -20.06 -7.99
CA HIS A 304 11.05 -19.41 -8.98
C HIS A 304 11.99 -18.35 -8.38
N ALA A 305 11.50 -17.57 -7.41
CA ALA A 305 12.26 -16.53 -6.74
C ALA A 305 13.38 -17.12 -5.88
N CYS A 306 13.06 -18.12 -5.07
CA CYS A 306 14.02 -18.83 -4.24
C CYS A 306 14.91 -19.80 -5.02
N LYS A 307 14.66 -20.03 -6.33
CA LYS A 307 15.39 -21.01 -7.16
C LYS A 307 15.37 -22.43 -6.59
N VAL A 308 14.25 -22.81 -5.98
CA VAL A 308 14.01 -24.14 -5.39
C VAL A 308 12.90 -24.83 -6.18
N HIS A 309 13.11 -26.10 -6.53
CA HIS A 309 12.11 -26.88 -7.26
C HIS A 309 10.91 -27.23 -6.36
N PRO A 310 9.66 -27.23 -6.87
CA PRO A 310 8.49 -27.63 -6.09
C PRO A 310 8.62 -28.99 -5.40
N SER A 311 9.25 -29.99 -6.05
CA SER A 311 9.50 -31.30 -5.44
C SER A 311 10.38 -31.21 -4.19
N ALA A 312 11.37 -30.31 -4.15
CA ALA A 312 12.20 -30.13 -2.96
C ALA A 312 11.41 -29.54 -1.79
N VAL A 313 10.47 -28.64 -2.08
CA VAL A 313 9.52 -28.10 -1.09
C VAL A 313 8.59 -29.20 -0.60
N SER A 314 8.08 -30.06 -1.50
CA SER A 314 7.24 -31.22 -1.16
C SER A 314 7.99 -32.21 -0.25
N VAL A 315 9.23 -32.57 -0.59
CA VAL A 315 10.07 -33.44 0.25
C VAL A 315 10.30 -32.82 1.63
N ASN A 316 10.62 -31.53 1.71
CA ASN A 316 10.79 -30.85 3.00
C ASN A 316 9.48 -30.84 3.81
N ARG A 317 8.36 -30.52 3.17
CA ARG A 317 7.04 -30.49 3.81
C ARG A 317 6.74 -31.85 4.42
N ASP A 318 6.74 -32.90 3.59
CA ASP A 318 6.31 -34.25 3.98
C ASP A 318 7.22 -34.81 5.09
N LEU A 319 8.53 -34.57 5.03
CA LEU A 319 9.46 -34.92 6.10
C LEU A 319 9.10 -34.24 7.44
N VAL A 320 8.77 -32.95 7.42
CA VAL A 320 8.48 -32.17 8.63
C VAL A 320 7.06 -32.43 9.16
N THR A 321 6.10 -32.75 8.29
CA THR A 321 4.69 -32.91 8.68
C THR A 321 4.31 -34.36 8.94
N GLU A 322 4.81 -35.28 8.13
CA GLU A 322 4.42 -36.69 8.09
C GLU A 322 5.57 -37.65 8.46
N GLY A 323 6.80 -37.14 8.55
CA GLY A 323 7.99 -37.94 8.90
C GLY A 323 8.54 -38.81 7.76
N HIS A 324 7.98 -38.70 6.55
CA HIS A 324 8.39 -39.46 5.38
C HIS A 324 8.27 -38.60 4.11
N PHE A 325 8.93 -38.99 3.02
CA PHE A 325 8.80 -38.31 1.73
C PHE A 325 8.32 -39.26 0.64
N LYS A 326 7.71 -38.69 -0.40
CA LYS A 326 7.26 -39.43 -1.57
C LYS A 326 8.45 -39.74 -2.49
N ILE A 327 8.68 -41.02 -2.77
CA ILE A 327 9.75 -41.45 -3.68
C ILE A 327 9.69 -40.75 -5.05
N PRO A 328 8.51 -40.54 -5.69
CA PRO A 328 8.45 -39.83 -6.97
C PRO A 328 8.97 -38.38 -6.93
N ASP A 329 8.78 -37.68 -5.81
CA ASP A 329 9.27 -36.30 -5.65
C ASP A 329 10.80 -36.29 -5.55
N LEU A 330 11.39 -37.29 -4.90
CA LEU A 330 12.83 -37.48 -4.83
C LEU A 330 13.41 -37.90 -6.18
N ASP A 331 12.75 -38.82 -6.88
CA ASP A 331 13.15 -39.31 -8.21
C ASP A 331 13.19 -38.19 -9.25
N TYR A 332 12.26 -37.24 -9.18
CA TYR A 332 12.32 -36.06 -10.03
C TYR A 332 13.63 -35.28 -9.84
N ILE A 333 14.12 -35.15 -8.61
CA ILE A 333 15.35 -34.43 -8.30
C ILE A 333 16.58 -35.25 -8.73
N ILE A 334 16.57 -36.56 -8.47
CA ILE A 334 17.64 -37.49 -8.85
C ILE A 334 17.84 -37.53 -10.37
N ASN A 335 16.75 -37.55 -11.14
CA ASN A 335 16.78 -37.65 -12.61
C ASN A 335 17.18 -36.34 -13.31
N ARG A 336 17.56 -35.31 -12.56
CA ARG A 336 18.04 -34.05 -13.14
C ARG A 336 19.41 -34.23 -13.77
N LYS A 337 19.57 -33.72 -15.00
CA LYS A 337 20.84 -33.76 -15.73
C LYS A 337 21.95 -32.92 -15.10
N ASP A 338 21.61 -31.94 -14.27
CA ASP A 338 22.53 -30.97 -13.68
C ASP A 338 22.91 -31.27 -12.23
N ILE A 339 22.61 -32.47 -11.71
CA ILE A 339 22.91 -32.85 -10.32
C ILE A 339 24.41 -33.09 -10.12
N ALA A 340 24.96 -32.62 -8.99
CA ALA A 340 26.33 -32.89 -8.60
C ALA A 340 26.50 -34.34 -8.10
N PRO A 341 27.63 -35.00 -8.37
CA PRO A 341 27.84 -36.40 -8.01
C PRO A 341 27.65 -36.70 -6.51
N GLY A 342 28.18 -35.86 -5.61
CA GLY A 342 28.06 -36.07 -4.17
C GLY A 342 26.61 -35.94 -3.68
N ASN A 343 25.88 -34.93 -4.18
CA ASN A 343 24.46 -34.77 -3.90
C ASN A 343 23.64 -35.94 -4.45
N LEU A 344 23.97 -36.44 -5.64
CA LEU A 344 23.32 -37.61 -6.23
C LEU A 344 23.51 -38.85 -5.34
N THR A 345 24.73 -39.09 -4.85
CA THR A 345 25.01 -40.19 -3.93
C THR A 345 24.21 -40.06 -2.62
N GLU A 346 24.14 -38.86 -2.02
CA GLU A 346 23.33 -38.62 -0.81
C GLU A 346 21.84 -38.94 -1.05
N LEU A 347 21.27 -38.47 -2.17
CA LEU A 347 19.85 -38.69 -2.46
C LEU A 347 19.55 -40.15 -2.82
N LEU A 348 20.44 -40.83 -3.56
CA LEU A 348 20.31 -42.26 -3.86
C LEU A 348 20.37 -43.11 -2.59
N GLU A 349 21.28 -42.78 -1.67
CA GLU A 349 21.37 -43.50 -0.39
C GLU A 349 20.11 -43.27 0.45
N ARG A 350 19.61 -42.04 0.55
CA ARG A 350 18.32 -41.75 1.20
C ARG A 350 17.17 -42.51 0.56
N LYS A 351 17.12 -42.60 -0.78
CA LYS A 351 16.12 -43.40 -1.48
C LYS A 351 16.22 -44.87 -1.09
N ARG A 352 17.44 -45.42 -1.06
CA ARG A 352 17.70 -46.82 -0.68
C ARG A 352 17.23 -47.11 0.75
N LEU A 353 17.55 -46.23 1.70
CA LEU A 353 17.13 -46.34 3.11
C LEU A 353 15.61 -46.26 3.27
N ALA A 354 14.95 -45.38 2.52
CA ALA A 354 13.49 -45.26 2.53
C ALA A 354 12.77 -46.49 1.94
N GLN A 355 13.47 -47.34 1.18
CA GLN A 355 12.92 -48.56 0.56
C GLN A 355 13.19 -49.83 1.37
N LEU A 356 13.89 -49.73 2.52
CA LEU A 356 14.12 -50.88 3.40
C LEU A 356 12.80 -51.37 4.02
N PRO A 357 12.73 -52.65 4.46
CA PRO A 357 11.54 -53.19 5.14
C PRO A 357 11.11 -52.36 6.36
N THR A 358 12.10 -51.81 7.08
CA THR A 358 11.92 -50.73 8.05
C THR A 358 12.42 -49.43 7.41
N PRO A 359 11.54 -48.57 6.90
CA PRO A 359 11.95 -47.40 6.14
C PRO A 359 12.59 -46.35 7.04
N ASP A 360 13.76 -45.87 6.64
CA ASP A 360 14.44 -44.73 7.26
C ASP A 360 14.53 -43.57 6.27
N PHE A 361 13.86 -42.47 6.60
CA PHE A 361 13.81 -41.25 5.78
C PHE A 361 14.90 -40.23 6.17
N GLY A 362 15.72 -40.55 7.17
CA GLY A 362 16.77 -39.70 7.71
C GLY A 362 16.23 -38.51 8.50
N THR A 363 17.02 -37.44 8.56
CA THR A 363 16.65 -36.20 9.26
C THR A 363 15.31 -35.66 8.75
N LEU A 364 14.42 -35.28 9.69
CA LEU A 364 13.05 -34.79 9.44
C LEU A 364 12.97 -33.38 8.82
N VAL A 365 13.96 -33.00 8.01
CA VAL A 365 14.05 -31.75 7.25
C VAL A 365 14.64 -32.06 5.88
N GLY A 366 14.21 -31.32 4.86
CA GLY A 366 14.74 -31.48 3.50
C GLY A 366 16.27 -31.31 3.48
N PRO A 367 17.02 -32.25 2.86
CA PRO A 367 18.48 -32.18 2.84
C PRO A 367 18.96 -31.09 1.88
N CYS A 368 20.19 -30.59 2.09
CA CYS A 368 20.77 -29.57 1.22
C CYS A 368 20.79 -30.00 -0.26
N ALA A 369 21.03 -31.29 -0.51
CA ALA A 369 21.00 -31.89 -1.85
C ALA A 369 19.65 -31.76 -2.59
N THR A 370 18.50 -31.61 -1.89
CA THR A 370 17.23 -31.32 -2.58
C THR A 370 17.07 -29.83 -2.90
N ILE A 371 17.64 -28.94 -2.08
CA ILE A 371 17.53 -27.48 -2.25
C ILE A 371 18.42 -26.99 -3.39
N HIS A 372 19.66 -27.49 -3.45
CA HIS A 372 20.66 -27.09 -4.44
C HIS A 372 21.37 -28.30 -5.06
N PRO A 373 20.66 -29.16 -5.82
CA PRO A 373 21.22 -30.42 -6.35
C PRO A 373 22.48 -30.23 -7.21
N ARG A 374 22.60 -29.10 -7.91
CA ARG A 374 23.74 -28.81 -8.80
C ARG A 374 25.05 -28.46 -8.09
N ILE A 375 25.01 -27.98 -6.85
CA ILE A 375 26.18 -27.44 -6.15
C ILE A 375 26.27 -28.13 -4.80
N GLU A 376 27.42 -28.71 -4.46
CA GLU A 376 27.62 -29.39 -3.17
C GLU A 376 27.88 -28.39 -2.03
N SER A 377 28.61 -27.32 -2.33
CA SER A 377 28.95 -26.30 -1.34
C SER A 377 27.78 -25.34 -1.05
N CYS A 378 27.31 -25.37 0.21
CA CYS A 378 26.27 -24.48 0.73
C CYS A 378 26.69 -22.99 0.68
N THR A 379 27.97 -22.67 0.85
CA THR A 379 28.47 -21.29 0.82
C THR A 379 28.60 -20.77 -0.61
N TYR A 380 29.06 -21.62 -1.53
CA TYR A 380 29.18 -21.24 -2.93
C TYR A 380 27.81 -21.02 -3.58
N VAL A 381 26.82 -21.87 -3.27
CA VAL A 381 25.46 -21.68 -3.80
C VAL A 381 24.85 -20.36 -3.30
N GLN A 382 25.13 -19.91 -2.07
CA GLN A 382 24.63 -18.61 -1.60
C GLN A 382 25.13 -17.45 -2.48
N LEU A 383 26.43 -17.45 -2.81
CA LEU A 383 27.02 -16.45 -3.70
C LEU A 383 26.43 -16.53 -5.12
N GLU A 384 26.30 -17.74 -5.68
CA GLU A 384 25.68 -17.95 -6.99
C GLU A 384 24.23 -17.45 -7.02
N ARG A 385 23.44 -17.79 -6.00
CA ARG A 385 22.03 -17.42 -5.88
C ARG A 385 21.85 -15.92 -5.79
N PHE A 386 22.73 -15.22 -5.07
CA PHE A 386 22.71 -13.76 -5.03
C PHE A 386 22.75 -13.16 -6.43
N PHE A 387 23.76 -13.50 -7.24
CA PHE A 387 23.91 -12.93 -8.58
C PHE A 387 22.83 -13.38 -9.55
N VAL A 388 22.40 -14.65 -9.47
CA VAL A 388 21.33 -15.18 -10.32
C VAL A 388 19.99 -14.50 -10.04
N VAL A 389 19.63 -14.31 -8.76
CA VAL A 389 18.37 -13.64 -8.37
C VAL A 389 18.42 -12.15 -8.69
N VAL A 390 19.54 -11.48 -8.38
CA VAL A 390 19.73 -10.06 -8.73
C VAL A 390 19.54 -9.85 -10.22
N ARG A 391 20.24 -10.63 -11.06
CA ARG A 391 20.16 -10.51 -12.52
C ARG A 391 18.77 -10.83 -13.07
N TRP A 392 18.08 -11.82 -12.50
CA TRP A 392 16.70 -12.14 -12.87
C TRP A 392 15.72 -11.00 -12.57
N MET A 393 15.94 -10.26 -11.48
CA MET A 393 15.05 -9.18 -11.05
C MET A 393 15.33 -7.81 -11.69
N LEU A 394 16.52 -7.62 -12.27
CA LEU A 394 16.90 -6.35 -12.93
C LEU A 394 15.86 -5.85 -13.95
N PRO A 395 15.31 -6.66 -14.87
CA PRO A 395 14.32 -6.17 -15.85
C PRO A 395 13.02 -5.70 -15.19
N ILE A 396 12.57 -6.39 -14.15
CA ILE A 396 11.31 -6.10 -13.46
C ILE A 396 11.42 -4.80 -12.68
N TYR A 397 12.45 -4.67 -11.83
CA TYR A 397 12.67 -3.44 -11.07
C TYR A 397 13.14 -2.28 -11.94
N GLY A 398 13.87 -2.56 -13.03
CA GLY A 398 14.24 -1.56 -14.02
C GLY A 398 13.00 -0.94 -14.67
N ALA A 399 12.04 -1.75 -15.10
CA ALA A 399 10.77 -1.24 -15.62
C ALA A 399 10.00 -0.41 -14.57
N LEU A 400 9.91 -0.89 -13.32
CA LEU A 400 9.19 -0.22 -12.24
C LEU A 400 9.81 1.12 -11.83
N THR A 401 11.12 1.31 -11.98
CA THR A 401 11.80 2.57 -11.66
C THR A 401 11.78 3.53 -12.85
N VAL A 402 12.02 3.03 -14.06
CA VAL A 402 12.13 3.84 -15.28
C VAL A 402 10.78 4.32 -15.78
N ILE A 403 9.74 3.48 -15.78
CA ILE A 403 8.42 3.85 -16.34
C ILE A 403 7.80 5.03 -15.58
N PRO A 404 7.65 5.01 -14.23
CA PRO A 404 7.08 6.14 -13.51
C PRO A 404 7.92 7.42 -13.66
N MET A 405 9.24 7.29 -13.76
CA MET A 405 10.15 8.40 -14.03
C MET A 405 9.85 9.03 -15.41
N LEU A 406 9.71 8.22 -16.46
CA LEU A 406 9.37 8.67 -17.81
C LEU A 406 7.92 9.17 -17.95
N LEU A 407 6.98 8.70 -17.11
CA LEU A 407 5.59 9.14 -17.18
C LEU A 407 5.35 10.44 -16.40
N PHE A 408 5.82 10.51 -15.15
CA PHE A 408 5.47 11.58 -14.23
C PHE A 408 6.55 12.66 -14.07
N LYS A 409 7.81 12.36 -14.44
CA LYS A 409 8.94 13.28 -14.28
C LYS A 409 9.60 13.67 -15.61
N ARG A 410 8.85 13.66 -16.72
CA ARG A 410 9.33 13.99 -18.08
C ARG A 410 10.21 15.24 -18.15
N LYS A 411 9.74 16.35 -17.56
CA LYS A 411 10.50 17.62 -17.54
C LYS A 411 11.87 17.50 -16.86
N ALA A 412 11.93 16.76 -15.75
CA ALA A 412 13.17 16.53 -15.02
C ALA A 412 14.12 15.59 -15.80
N VAL A 413 13.57 14.57 -16.47
CA VAL A 413 14.35 13.68 -17.34
C VAL A 413 14.95 14.45 -18.52
N MET A 414 14.20 15.35 -19.14
CA MET A 414 14.71 16.18 -20.23
C MET A 414 15.78 17.19 -19.78
N ARG A 415 15.69 17.70 -18.55
CA ARG A 415 16.66 18.66 -18.00
C ARG A 415 17.96 18.01 -17.53
N GLU A 416 17.87 16.86 -16.87
CA GLU A 416 19.03 16.16 -16.26
C GLU A 416 18.99 14.64 -16.56
N PRO A 417 19.19 14.23 -17.84
CA PRO A 417 18.98 12.84 -18.25
C PRO A 417 19.95 11.85 -17.58
N VAL A 418 21.23 12.19 -17.51
CA VAL A 418 22.27 11.31 -16.93
C VAL A 418 22.03 11.09 -15.44
N ARG A 419 21.73 12.16 -14.69
CA ARG A 419 21.47 12.07 -13.24
C ARG A 419 20.23 11.22 -12.95
N MET A 420 19.16 11.40 -13.73
CA MET A 420 17.95 10.60 -13.61
C MET A 420 18.21 9.13 -13.96
N LEU A 421 19.00 8.86 -14.99
CA LEU A 421 19.39 7.50 -15.36
C LEU A 421 20.23 6.82 -14.27
N VAL A 422 21.27 7.48 -13.76
CA VAL A 422 22.10 6.94 -12.66
C VAL A 422 21.25 6.68 -11.42
N LYS A 423 20.34 7.60 -11.07
CA LYS A 423 19.42 7.41 -9.95
C LYS A 423 18.50 6.20 -10.15
N ALA A 424 17.96 6.02 -11.37
CA ALA A 424 17.12 4.87 -11.70
C ALA A 424 17.90 3.55 -11.68
N LEU A 425 19.12 3.53 -12.21
CA LEU A 425 20.01 2.37 -12.18
C LEU A 425 20.40 2.00 -10.75
N ALA A 426 20.83 2.97 -9.94
CA ALA A 426 21.17 2.75 -8.53
C ALA A 426 19.96 2.20 -7.73
N GLY A 427 18.77 2.76 -7.97
CA GLY A 427 17.53 2.26 -7.37
C GLY A 427 17.18 0.84 -7.82
N THR A 428 17.40 0.52 -9.10
CA THR A 428 17.18 -0.82 -9.66
C THR A 428 18.12 -1.85 -9.07
N VAL A 429 19.43 -1.55 -9.03
CA VAL A 429 20.45 -2.43 -8.45
C VAL A 429 20.18 -2.67 -6.96
N ARG A 430 19.84 -1.62 -6.20
CA ARG A 430 19.47 -1.73 -4.79
C ARG A 430 18.26 -2.63 -4.58
N SER A 431 17.19 -2.42 -5.35
CA SER A 431 15.95 -3.22 -5.26
C SER A 431 16.17 -4.69 -5.61
N SER A 432 16.95 -4.95 -6.67
CA SER A 432 17.32 -6.31 -7.05
C SER A 432 18.19 -6.97 -5.98
N SER A 433 19.13 -6.22 -5.38
CA SER A 433 20.00 -6.69 -4.31
C SER A 433 19.22 -7.06 -3.06
N PHE A 434 18.18 -6.30 -2.70
CA PHE A 434 17.28 -6.63 -1.59
C PHE A 434 16.71 -8.04 -1.72
N LEU A 435 16.14 -8.39 -2.88
CA LEU A 435 15.58 -9.74 -3.09
C LEU A 435 16.69 -10.81 -3.18
N GLY A 436 17.87 -10.46 -3.71
CA GLY A 436 19.04 -11.34 -3.66
C GLY A 436 19.46 -11.68 -2.23
N VAL A 437 19.61 -10.67 -1.36
CA VAL A 437 19.93 -10.85 0.07
C VAL A 437 18.84 -11.64 0.77
N PHE A 438 17.56 -11.39 0.47
CA PHE A 438 16.44 -12.16 1.03
C PHE A 438 16.60 -13.66 0.77
N VAL A 439 16.89 -14.05 -0.48
CA VAL A 439 17.06 -15.47 -0.85
C VAL A 439 18.31 -16.07 -0.21
N VAL A 440 19.41 -15.31 -0.12
CA VAL A 440 20.63 -15.74 0.57
C VAL A 440 20.35 -16.02 2.04
N LEU A 441 19.73 -15.10 2.77
CA LEU A 441 19.40 -15.29 4.19
C LEU A 441 18.49 -16.50 4.39
N PHE A 442 17.47 -16.65 3.55
CA PHE A 442 16.54 -17.77 3.59
C PHE A 442 17.23 -19.13 3.40
N GLN A 443 18.02 -19.28 2.33
CA GLN A 443 18.71 -20.54 2.06
C GLN A 443 19.82 -20.81 3.07
N SER A 444 20.57 -19.79 3.49
CA SER A 444 21.62 -19.91 4.51
C SER A 444 21.06 -20.43 5.81
N PHE A 445 19.90 -19.92 6.23
CA PHE A 445 19.24 -20.39 7.45
C PHE A 445 18.78 -21.85 7.33
N ASN A 446 18.14 -22.24 6.22
CA ASN A 446 17.63 -23.60 6.05
C ASN A 446 18.74 -24.64 5.87
N CYS A 447 19.78 -24.33 5.10
CA CYS A 447 20.94 -25.21 4.97
C CYS A 447 21.75 -25.25 6.27
N GLY A 448 21.92 -24.08 6.91
CA GLY A 448 22.64 -23.94 8.17
C GLY A 448 22.00 -24.76 9.30
N LYS A 449 20.68 -24.69 9.48
CA LYS A 449 19.99 -25.46 10.52
C LYS A 449 20.05 -26.98 10.27
N TYR A 450 19.96 -27.41 9.00
CA TYR A 450 20.11 -28.83 8.62
C TYR A 450 21.52 -29.35 8.93
N ASN A 451 22.55 -28.64 8.46
CA ASN A 451 23.94 -29.02 8.69
C ASN A 451 24.30 -28.97 10.17
N LEU A 452 23.83 -27.95 10.91
CA LEU A 452 24.05 -27.83 12.34
C LEU A 452 23.39 -28.97 13.12
N TYR A 453 22.16 -29.36 12.76
CA TYR A 453 21.48 -30.49 13.38
C TYR A 453 22.25 -31.80 13.17
N ASN A 454 22.64 -32.09 11.92
CA ASN A 454 23.39 -33.30 11.60
C ASN A 454 24.75 -33.32 12.30
N LEU A 455 25.49 -32.20 12.28
CA LEU A 455 26.79 -32.07 12.95
C LEU A 455 26.70 -32.31 14.46
N LEU A 456 25.75 -31.68 15.14
CA LEU A 456 25.54 -31.86 16.57
C LEU A 456 25.12 -33.29 16.92
N THR A 457 24.30 -33.91 16.08
CA THR A 457 23.85 -35.30 16.26
C THR A 457 25.01 -36.27 16.07
N SER A 458 25.82 -36.10 15.03
CA SER A 458 27.02 -36.91 14.79
C SER A 458 28.05 -36.79 15.91
N PHE A 459 28.34 -35.58 16.41
CA PHE A 459 29.28 -35.40 17.52
C PHE A 459 28.77 -35.96 18.85
N ARG A 460 27.45 -35.92 19.08
CA ARG A 460 26.85 -36.52 20.28
C ARG A 460 26.97 -38.03 20.28
N SER A 461 26.75 -38.66 19.12
CA SER A 461 26.86 -40.11 18.93
C SER A 461 28.30 -40.62 18.80
N SER A 462 29.27 -39.74 18.55
CA SER A 462 30.68 -40.15 18.43
C SER A 462 31.22 -40.63 19.78
N PRO A 463 31.89 -41.80 19.84
CA PRO A 463 32.52 -42.30 21.05
C PRO A 463 33.80 -41.53 21.45
N THR A 464 34.40 -40.77 20.53
CA THR A 464 35.67 -40.07 20.77
C THR A 464 35.49 -38.85 21.69
N PRO A 465 36.30 -38.68 22.76
CA PRO A 465 36.21 -37.54 23.67
C PRO A 465 36.92 -36.30 23.12
N SER A 466 36.38 -35.71 22.05
CA SER A 466 36.81 -34.39 21.56
C SER A 466 36.11 -33.26 22.33
N LEU A 467 36.74 -32.08 22.40
CA LEU A 467 36.13 -30.88 23.01
C LEU A 467 34.75 -30.57 22.40
N LEU A 468 34.62 -30.73 21.07
CA LEU A 468 33.37 -30.53 20.34
C LEU A 468 32.29 -31.55 20.72
N SER A 469 32.64 -32.82 20.89
CA SER A 469 31.69 -33.84 21.36
C SER A 469 31.25 -33.60 22.81
N THR A 470 32.13 -33.09 23.67
CA THR A 470 31.78 -32.73 25.06
C THR A 470 30.82 -31.53 25.09
N LEU A 471 31.10 -30.48 24.31
CA LEU A 471 30.19 -29.35 24.14
C LEU A 471 28.84 -29.77 23.52
N ALA A 472 28.85 -30.63 22.51
CA ALA A 472 27.62 -31.14 21.90
C ALA A 472 26.78 -31.95 22.89
N ARG A 473 27.39 -32.75 23.76
CA ARG A 473 26.69 -33.48 24.84
C ARG A 473 26.15 -32.56 25.93
N PHE A 474 26.78 -31.40 26.17
CA PHE A 474 26.31 -30.41 27.13
C PHE A 474 25.02 -29.70 26.70
N ILE A 475 24.80 -29.54 25.39
CA ILE A 475 23.58 -28.92 24.85
C ILE A 475 22.39 -29.90 25.00
N PRO A 476 21.28 -29.50 25.65
CA PRO A 476 20.08 -30.34 25.74
C PRO A 476 19.53 -30.76 24.37
N GLN A 477 19.10 -32.03 24.24
CA GLN A 477 18.51 -32.55 22.99
C GLN A 477 17.33 -31.70 22.51
N LYS A 478 16.47 -31.23 23.42
CA LYS A 478 15.34 -30.36 23.10
C LYS A 478 15.74 -29.09 22.33
N LEU A 479 16.91 -28.50 22.63
CA LEU A 479 17.41 -27.32 21.92
C LEU A 479 17.92 -27.66 20.52
N VAL A 480 18.50 -28.86 20.34
CA VAL A 480 18.93 -29.33 19.02
C VAL A 480 17.70 -29.64 18.15
N ASP A 481 16.67 -30.25 18.73
CA ASP A 481 15.42 -30.58 18.03
C ASP A 481 14.67 -29.32 17.57
N VAL A 482 14.82 -28.18 18.25
CA VAL A 482 14.24 -26.90 17.79
C VAL A 482 14.67 -26.55 16.36
N LEU A 483 15.87 -26.95 15.92
CA LEU A 483 16.36 -26.71 14.55
C LEU A 483 15.54 -27.42 13.46
N ILE A 484 14.90 -28.54 13.80
CA ILE A 484 14.09 -29.35 12.87
C ILE A 484 12.59 -29.12 13.06
N GLN A 485 12.17 -28.54 14.19
CA GLN A 485 10.76 -28.26 14.45
C GLN A 485 10.17 -27.17 13.53
N LYS A 486 8.85 -27.24 13.35
CA LYS A 486 8.04 -26.32 12.53
C LYS A 486 8.30 -24.81 12.81
N PRO A 487 8.46 -24.33 14.06
CA PRO A 487 8.73 -22.92 14.33
C PRO A 487 10.07 -22.41 13.77
N SER A 488 11.06 -23.29 13.57
CA SER A 488 12.35 -22.90 12.98
C SER A 488 12.18 -22.26 11.60
N PHE A 489 11.26 -22.77 10.78
CA PHE A 489 10.98 -22.27 9.44
C PHE A 489 10.39 -20.85 9.46
N TRP A 490 9.56 -20.55 10.47
CA TRP A 490 9.05 -19.20 10.70
C TRP A 490 10.18 -18.25 11.09
N LEU A 491 11.07 -18.67 12.00
CA LEU A 491 12.23 -17.87 12.41
C LEU A 491 13.16 -17.57 11.23
N GLY A 492 13.42 -18.57 10.38
CA GLY A 492 14.22 -18.39 9.16
C GLY A 492 13.61 -17.36 8.21
N GLY A 493 12.29 -17.38 8.05
CA GLY A 493 11.61 -16.36 7.25
C GLY A 493 11.63 -14.98 7.88
N ALA A 494 11.53 -14.89 9.21
CA ALA A 494 11.62 -13.62 9.92
C ALA A 494 13.01 -13.00 9.80
N LEU A 495 14.06 -13.80 9.94
CA LEU A 495 15.44 -13.36 9.73
C LEU A 495 15.69 -12.94 8.27
N SER A 496 15.09 -13.62 7.30
CA SER A 496 15.19 -13.24 5.88
C SER A 496 14.58 -11.86 5.61
N GLY A 497 13.61 -11.44 6.42
CA GLY A 497 13.01 -10.10 6.38
C GLY A 497 13.99 -8.96 6.66
N LEU A 498 15.10 -9.22 7.36
CA LEU A 498 16.16 -8.21 7.62
C LEU A 498 16.82 -7.69 6.33
N SER A 499 16.69 -8.43 5.22
CA SER A 499 17.08 -7.94 3.90
C SER A 499 16.45 -6.58 3.56
N LEU A 500 15.30 -6.21 4.14
CA LEU A 500 14.64 -4.92 3.90
C LEU A 500 15.52 -3.72 4.25
N PHE A 501 16.55 -3.88 5.10
CA PHE A 501 17.54 -2.83 5.34
C PHE A 501 18.31 -2.40 4.09
N VAL A 502 18.43 -3.28 3.09
CA VAL A 502 19.04 -2.97 1.79
C VAL A 502 18.21 -1.93 1.02
N GLU A 503 16.89 -1.90 1.23
CA GLU A 503 15.99 -0.96 0.57
C GLU A 503 16.02 0.44 1.16
N GLU A 504 15.63 1.43 0.35
CA GLU A 504 15.51 2.81 0.79
C GLU A 504 14.38 2.96 1.82
N ALA A 505 14.64 3.71 2.90
CA ALA A 505 13.70 3.87 4.02
C ALA A 505 12.27 4.25 3.58
N HIS A 506 12.13 5.10 2.56
CA HIS A 506 10.81 5.53 2.06
C HIS A 506 10.00 4.41 1.37
N ARG A 507 10.64 3.34 0.89
CA ARG A 507 10.00 2.22 0.20
C ARG A 507 9.69 1.04 1.11
N ARG A 508 10.35 0.96 2.27
CA ARG A 508 10.21 -0.14 3.23
C ARG A 508 8.78 -0.28 3.72
N GLU A 509 8.12 0.85 4.04
CA GLU A 509 6.72 0.86 4.44
C GLU A 509 5.81 0.32 3.31
N GLU A 510 6.02 0.74 2.06
CA GLU A 510 5.22 0.26 0.93
C GLU A 510 5.40 -1.25 0.68
N LEU A 511 6.63 -1.76 0.83
CA LEU A 511 6.94 -3.19 0.72
C LEU A 511 6.34 -4.00 1.86
N ALA A 512 6.42 -3.50 3.10
CA ALA A 512 5.75 -4.11 4.25
C ALA A 512 4.24 -4.21 4.04
N MET A 513 3.61 -3.13 3.56
CA MET A 513 2.18 -3.11 3.24
C MET A 513 1.81 -4.01 2.05
N TYR A 514 2.75 -4.24 1.11
CA TYR A 514 2.53 -5.16 -0.01
C TYR A 514 2.51 -6.63 0.44
N VAL A 515 3.39 -6.98 1.38
CA VAL A 515 3.56 -8.37 1.86
C VAL A 515 2.58 -8.71 2.99
N LEU A 516 2.14 -7.73 3.76
CA LEU A 516 1.22 -7.90 4.89
C LEU A 516 -0.05 -8.71 4.54
N PRO A 517 -0.81 -8.42 3.46
CA PRO A 517 -1.95 -9.24 3.08
C PRO A 517 -1.64 -10.72 2.91
N ARG A 518 -0.48 -11.04 2.30
CA ARG A 518 -0.05 -12.43 2.06
C ARG A 518 0.38 -13.13 3.34
N GLY A 519 1.02 -12.38 4.26
CA GLY A 519 1.31 -12.88 5.60
C GLY A 519 0.05 -13.21 6.38
N LEU A 520 -0.94 -12.31 6.35
CA LEU A 520 -2.24 -12.53 7.02
C LEU A 520 -3.04 -13.68 6.40
N GLU A 521 -3.04 -13.80 5.08
CA GLU A 521 -3.70 -14.90 4.36
C GLU A 521 -3.09 -16.26 4.74
N GLY A 522 -1.75 -16.36 4.75
CA GLY A 522 -1.05 -17.56 5.20
C GLY A 522 -1.30 -17.87 6.68
N ALA A 523 -1.29 -16.86 7.56
CA ALA A 523 -1.62 -17.03 8.99
C ALA A 523 -3.05 -17.55 9.17
N TRP A 524 -4.01 -16.94 8.48
CA TRP A 524 -5.42 -17.32 8.55
C TRP A 524 -5.65 -18.75 8.08
N GLY A 525 -5.01 -19.16 6.97
CA GLY A 525 -5.05 -20.54 6.49
C GLY A 525 -4.54 -21.52 7.55
N VAL A 526 -3.35 -21.26 8.12
CA VAL A 526 -2.77 -22.11 9.16
C VAL A 526 -3.65 -22.18 10.42
N LEU A 527 -4.24 -21.05 10.85
CA LEU A 527 -5.15 -21.01 12.00
C LEU A 527 -6.43 -21.82 11.75
N ARG A 528 -7.00 -21.72 10.54
CA ARG A 528 -8.17 -22.50 10.12
C ARG A 528 -7.88 -23.99 10.14
N ASP A 529 -6.72 -24.40 9.64
CA ASP A 529 -6.35 -25.81 9.56
C ASP A 529 -6.03 -26.41 10.94
N ARG A 530 -5.67 -25.58 11.91
CA ARG A 530 -5.56 -25.95 13.34
C ARG A 530 -6.91 -26.01 14.06
N GLY A 531 -8.02 -25.71 13.38
CA GLY A 531 -9.35 -25.64 13.98
C GLY A 531 -9.57 -24.45 14.92
N LEU A 532 -8.65 -23.48 14.96
CA LEU A 532 -8.75 -22.31 15.85
C LEU A 532 -9.71 -21.25 15.32
N VAL A 533 -9.96 -21.27 14.01
CA VAL A 533 -10.80 -20.29 13.32
C VAL A 533 -11.74 -21.02 12.35
N ARG A 534 -13.01 -20.64 12.36
CA ARG A 534 -14.03 -21.23 11.48
C ARG A 534 -13.95 -20.62 10.07
N GLY A 535 -14.14 -21.42 9.04
CA GLY A 535 -14.22 -20.93 7.66
C GLY A 535 -15.45 -20.04 7.47
N MET A 536 -15.23 -18.74 7.24
CA MET A 536 -16.32 -17.77 7.03
C MET A 536 -16.77 -17.64 5.56
N GLY A 537 -16.19 -18.43 4.65
CA GLY A 537 -16.52 -18.40 3.22
C GLY A 537 -16.54 -16.98 2.65
N SER A 538 -17.51 -16.70 1.79
CA SER A 538 -17.73 -15.38 1.19
C SER A 538 -18.14 -14.30 2.21
N ALA A 539 -18.67 -14.68 3.37
CA ALA A 539 -18.99 -13.74 4.45
C ALA A 539 -17.73 -13.18 5.13
N GLY A 540 -16.61 -13.91 5.08
CA GLY A 540 -15.31 -13.45 5.58
C GLY A 540 -14.80 -12.23 4.82
N ASP A 541 -14.91 -12.23 3.49
CA ASP A 541 -14.50 -11.11 2.65
C ASP A 541 -15.34 -9.86 2.90
N VAL A 542 -16.66 -10.04 3.09
CA VAL A 542 -17.59 -8.95 3.42
C VAL A 542 -17.27 -8.36 4.78
N LEU A 543 -17.03 -9.20 5.80
CA LEU A 543 -16.68 -8.74 7.14
C LEU A 543 -15.33 -8.01 7.15
N LEU A 544 -14.32 -8.57 6.50
CA LEU A 544 -12.98 -7.95 6.43
C LEU A 544 -13.04 -6.61 5.68
N THR A 545 -13.83 -6.52 4.61
CA THR A 545 -14.08 -5.26 3.90
C THR A 545 -14.80 -4.25 4.78
N SER A 546 -15.83 -4.68 5.52
CA SER A 546 -16.57 -3.85 6.46
C SER A 546 -15.65 -3.24 7.52
N ILE A 547 -14.82 -4.05 8.17
CA ILE A 547 -13.84 -3.61 9.16
C ILE A 547 -12.82 -2.66 8.53
N GLY A 548 -12.24 -3.04 7.38
CA GLY A 548 -11.26 -2.23 6.67
C GLY A 548 -11.80 -0.85 6.27
N MET A 549 -13.01 -0.80 5.71
CA MET A 549 -13.63 0.44 5.28
C MET A 549 -14.10 1.30 6.46
N GLY A 550 -14.57 0.70 7.54
CA GLY A 550 -14.86 1.42 8.79
C GLY A 550 -13.62 2.13 9.34
N MET A 551 -12.46 1.47 9.34
CA MET A 551 -11.18 2.10 9.70
C MET A 551 -10.81 3.23 8.75
N VAL A 552 -10.81 2.97 7.44
CA VAL A 552 -10.43 3.96 6.42
C VAL A 552 -11.31 5.21 6.49
N MET A 553 -12.62 5.05 6.64
CA MET A 553 -13.55 6.17 6.68
C MET A 553 -13.51 6.93 8.00
N SER A 554 -13.20 6.25 9.11
CA SER A 554 -12.90 6.91 10.39
C SER A 554 -11.73 7.87 10.27
N ILE A 555 -10.64 7.41 9.65
CA ILE A 555 -9.44 8.23 9.47
C ILE A 555 -9.71 9.33 8.44
N TYR A 556 -10.40 9.02 7.34
CA TYR A 556 -10.75 10.01 6.31
C TYR A 556 -11.57 11.19 6.87
N GLN A 557 -12.45 10.94 7.84
CA GLN A 557 -13.25 12.02 8.44
C GLN A 557 -12.56 12.73 9.60
N ASN A 558 -11.91 12.00 10.49
CA ASN A 558 -11.40 12.57 11.72
C ASN A 558 -9.95 13.04 11.61
N ASP A 559 -9.11 12.30 10.90
CA ASP A 559 -7.66 12.51 10.87
C ASP A 559 -7.05 12.23 9.47
N PRO A 560 -7.51 12.90 8.39
CA PRO A 560 -7.16 12.55 7.00
C PRO A 560 -5.67 12.69 6.66
N GLN A 561 -4.90 13.38 7.50
CA GLN A 561 -3.44 13.50 7.37
C GLN A 561 -2.70 12.16 7.56
N HIS A 562 -3.30 11.19 8.26
CA HIS A 562 -2.69 9.88 8.50
C HIS A 562 -2.99 8.85 7.40
N LEU A 563 -3.81 9.20 6.40
CA LEU A 563 -4.00 8.39 5.20
C LEU A 563 -2.91 8.70 4.16
N SER A 564 -2.52 7.68 3.40
CA SER A 564 -1.67 7.85 2.22
C SER A 564 -2.24 8.91 1.28
N GLY A 565 -1.38 9.77 0.73
CA GLY A 565 -1.79 10.87 -0.14
C GLY A 565 -2.59 10.42 -1.37
N LEU A 566 -2.32 9.21 -1.90
CA LEU A 566 -3.10 8.63 -3.00
C LEU A 566 -4.53 8.26 -2.55
N VAL A 567 -4.65 7.53 -1.45
CA VAL A 567 -5.95 7.10 -0.89
C VAL A 567 -6.80 8.30 -0.54
N ARG A 568 -6.22 9.31 0.12
CA ARG A 568 -6.91 10.57 0.44
C ARG A 568 -7.45 11.27 -0.80
N ARG A 569 -6.65 11.35 -1.88
CA ARG A 569 -7.09 11.98 -3.14
C ARG A 569 -8.22 11.21 -3.82
N ILE A 570 -8.13 9.87 -3.83
CA ILE A 570 -9.16 9.00 -4.39
C ILE A 570 -10.47 9.16 -3.61
N LEU A 571 -10.43 9.06 -2.28
CA LEU A 571 -11.62 9.23 -1.43
C LEU A 571 -12.22 10.62 -1.57
N TYR A 572 -11.39 11.67 -1.62
CA TYR A 572 -11.87 13.03 -1.90
C TYR A 572 -12.60 13.11 -3.23
N GLN A 573 -12.05 12.49 -4.27
CA GLN A 573 -12.64 12.52 -5.60
C GLN A 573 -14.02 11.84 -5.64
N PHE A 574 -14.17 10.68 -5.00
CA PHE A 574 -15.41 9.91 -5.03
C PHE A 574 -16.43 10.40 -3.99
N VAL A 575 -16.01 10.54 -2.73
CA VAL A 575 -16.87 10.85 -1.59
C VAL A 575 -17.08 12.37 -1.44
N GLY A 576 -16.02 13.17 -1.63
CA GLY A 576 -16.06 14.62 -1.42
C GLY A 576 -16.01 15.04 0.05
N PRO A 577 -16.15 16.34 0.33
CA PRO A 577 -16.38 16.85 1.68
C PRO A 577 -17.80 16.47 2.14
N ASN A 578 -17.91 15.99 3.38
CA ASN A 578 -19.18 15.79 4.08
C ASN A 578 -18.96 16.14 5.55
#